data_AF-A0A0F4Z763-F1
#
_entry.id   AF-A0A0F4Z763-F1
#
_cell.length_a   1.000
_cell.length_b   1.000
_cell.length_c   1.000
_cell.angle_alpha   90.00
_cell.angle_beta   90.00
_cell.angle_gamma   90.00
#
_symmetry.space_group_name_H-M   'P 1'
#
loop_
_entity.id
_entity.type
_entity.pdbx_description
1 polymer ?
#
loop_
_entity_poly.entity_id
_entity_poly.type
_entity_poly.pdbx_seq_one_letter_code
_entity_poly.pdbx_strand_id
1 'polypeptide(L)'
;MTTGDNPGDDYPPRLSVAEKASLCCTLLASATSTLLVHGTKGIFRGRKGAKHYSVHLAHALVRTLNDTLTTRQYQYLLPPTYQTYEAYAKRKKFQPETVRLPRYGGMGHWLGSKTAKNVLFSAKGGGFALSANDLYFDFCWDLIQSLHAAGHDLSVFFVSYTLTPHAIYPTQLKQCVEALRYILREAGFSPENVFLGGDSAGANVALAVLLHVSHHPHPEIIADEADDSKDQDARLDLSLSASGDNDSYYLGGIFCLGPWVDFNFDRPSEKTNRFKDCLSKKSEQAWAREYVNGRNPDGWNEPAVAPAEWWKGVRVREFLILAGSDEILLSGIGEFAEKVQSMFPRLTFFIGQDEGHVSPIVDRGLFGKKQRARIQTAQVLKTWFAERLLSRRSAEAGS
;
A
#
# COMPACT_ATOMS: atom_id res chain seq x y z
N MET A 1 10.30 -39.77 -14.75
CA MET A 1 8.82 -39.76 -14.83
C MET A 1 8.33 -38.83 -13.75
N THR A 2 7.58 -37.81 -14.20
CA THR A 2 6.82 -36.80 -13.45
C THR A 2 7.54 -36.05 -12.33
N THR A 3 8.15 -34.93 -12.75
CA THR A 3 8.27 -33.69 -11.98
C THR A 3 6.95 -33.41 -11.26
N GLY A 4 6.97 -33.40 -9.93
CA GLY A 4 5.86 -32.87 -9.15
C GLY A 4 5.80 -31.36 -9.38
N ASP A 5 4.78 -30.90 -10.09
CA ASP A 5 4.43 -29.49 -10.19
C ASP A 5 4.28 -28.94 -8.76
N ASN A 6 5.22 -28.12 -8.33
CA ASN A 6 5.08 -27.35 -7.10
C ASN A 6 4.04 -26.25 -7.42
N PRO A 7 2.85 -26.23 -6.80
CA PRO A 7 1.76 -25.33 -7.18
C PRO A 7 2.06 -23.82 -6.99
N GLY A 8 3.27 -23.46 -6.54
CA GLY A 8 3.77 -22.11 -6.30
C GLY A 8 4.48 -21.42 -7.48
N ASP A 9 4.72 -22.06 -8.63
CA ASP A 9 5.51 -21.44 -9.72
C ASP A 9 4.68 -20.81 -10.87
N ASP A 10 3.35 -20.99 -10.88
CA ASP A 10 2.48 -20.47 -11.95
C ASP A 10 1.78 -19.18 -11.49
N TYR A 11 2.41 -18.02 -11.71
CA TYR A 11 1.78 -16.70 -11.55
C TYR A 11 1.75 -15.95 -12.89
N PRO A 12 0.57 -15.50 -13.39
CA PRO A 12 -0.75 -15.65 -12.79
C PRO A 12 -1.21 -17.12 -12.77
N PRO A 13 -1.99 -17.55 -11.76
CA PRO A 13 -2.38 -18.94 -11.62
C PRO A 13 -3.30 -19.39 -12.74
N ARG A 14 -3.04 -20.57 -13.32
CA ARG A 14 -3.97 -21.24 -14.22
C ARG A 14 -4.91 -22.12 -13.41
N LEU A 15 -6.21 -21.84 -13.49
CA LEU A 15 -7.23 -22.68 -12.85
C LEU A 15 -7.61 -23.88 -13.73
N SER A 16 -7.74 -25.04 -13.10
CA SER A 16 -8.36 -26.24 -13.67
C SER A 16 -9.84 -26.01 -14.01
N VAL A 17 -10.45 -26.92 -14.78
CA VAL A 17 -11.88 -26.84 -15.12
C VAL A 17 -12.76 -26.89 -13.86
N ALA A 18 -12.39 -27.71 -12.88
CA ALA A 18 -13.10 -27.82 -11.60
C ALA A 18 -12.99 -26.53 -10.78
N GLU A 19 -11.80 -25.93 -10.71
CA GLU A 19 -11.60 -24.65 -10.01
C GLU A 19 -12.36 -23.50 -10.70
N LYS A 20 -12.44 -23.49 -12.04
CA LYS A 20 -13.26 -22.51 -12.78
C LYS A 20 -14.74 -22.69 -12.52
N ALA A 21 -15.25 -23.94 -12.50
CA ALA A 21 -16.64 -24.21 -12.16
C ALA A 21 -16.95 -23.78 -10.72
N SER A 22 -16.07 -24.10 -9.77
CA SER A 22 -16.17 -23.65 -8.38
C SER A 22 -16.15 -22.12 -8.29
N LEU A 23 -15.26 -21.45 -9.00
CA LEU A 23 -15.18 -19.99 -9.06
C LEU A 23 -16.50 -19.38 -9.54
N CYS A 24 -17.06 -19.89 -10.64
CA CYS A 24 -18.35 -19.41 -11.15
C CYS A 24 -19.48 -19.58 -10.12
N CYS A 25 -19.55 -20.75 -9.47
CA CYS A 25 -20.53 -20.99 -8.40
C CYS A 25 -20.33 -20.03 -7.22
N THR A 26 -19.10 -19.81 -6.79
CA THR A 26 -18.77 -18.89 -5.69
C THR A 26 -19.15 -17.46 -6.05
N LEU A 27 -18.83 -16.97 -7.25
CA LEU A 27 -19.20 -15.63 -7.70
C LEU A 27 -20.73 -15.42 -7.70
N LEU A 28 -21.48 -16.39 -8.24
CA LEU A 28 -22.94 -16.34 -8.26
C LEU A 28 -23.53 -16.38 -6.84
N ALA A 29 -23.01 -17.25 -5.98
CA ALA A 29 -23.44 -17.36 -4.59
C ALA A 29 -23.12 -16.09 -3.78
N SER A 30 -21.95 -15.49 -3.98
CA SER A 30 -21.53 -14.25 -3.32
C SER A 30 -22.39 -13.07 -3.74
N ALA A 31 -22.68 -12.92 -5.04
CA ALA A 31 -23.59 -11.88 -5.54
C ALA A 31 -25.01 -12.05 -4.99
N THR A 32 -25.53 -13.28 -5.03
CA THR A 32 -26.91 -13.60 -4.59
C THR A 32 -27.07 -13.42 -3.08
N SER A 33 -26.14 -13.95 -2.27
CA SER A 33 -26.18 -13.81 -0.82
C SER A 33 -26.02 -12.36 -0.38
N THR A 34 -25.13 -11.59 -1.04
CA THR A 34 -24.98 -10.16 -0.76
C THR A 34 -26.28 -9.42 -1.03
N LEU A 35 -26.92 -9.63 -2.19
CA LEU A 35 -28.16 -8.96 -2.53
C LEU A 35 -29.32 -9.34 -1.58
N LEU A 36 -29.46 -10.63 -1.25
CA LEU A 36 -30.52 -11.10 -0.37
C LEU A 36 -30.33 -10.61 1.07
N VAL A 37 -29.12 -10.72 1.62
CA VAL A 37 -28.82 -10.37 3.01
C VAL A 37 -28.69 -8.87 3.18
N HIS A 38 -27.85 -8.23 2.37
CA HIS A 38 -27.51 -6.82 2.52
C HIS A 38 -28.40 -5.89 1.68
N GLY A 39 -29.01 -6.37 0.60
CA GLY A 39 -30.00 -5.58 -0.14
C GLY A 39 -31.27 -5.34 0.67
N THR A 40 -31.86 -6.40 1.22
CA THR A 40 -33.12 -6.28 1.96
C THR A 40 -32.91 -5.70 3.36
N LYS A 41 -31.97 -6.25 4.15
CA LYS A 41 -31.70 -5.78 5.51
C LYS A 41 -30.92 -4.47 5.53
N GLY A 42 -30.16 -4.16 4.48
CA GLY A 42 -29.37 -2.93 4.39
C GLY A 42 -30.23 -1.67 4.40
N ILE A 43 -31.49 -1.73 3.98
CA ILE A 43 -32.45 -0.61 4.11
C ILE A 43 -32.62 -0.22 5.58
N PHE A 44 -32.61 -1.21 6.49
CA PHE A 44 -32.83 -1.04 7.93
C PHE A 44 -31.51 -1.04 8.74
N ARG A 45 -30.35 -0.86 8.09
CA ARG A 45 -29.02 -0.99 8.74
C ARG A 45 -28.74 0.02 9.84
N GLY A 46 -29.40 1.18 9.82
CA GLY A 46 -29.13 2.29 10.73
C GLY A 46 -27.64 2.65 10.76
N ARG A 47 -27.09 2.89 11.97
CA ARG A 47 -25.66 3.22 12.18
C ARG A 47 -24.71 2.02 12.12
N LYS A 48 -25.22 0.80 11.93
CA LYS A 48 -24.39 -0.42 11.88
C LYS A 48 -23.73 -0.66 10.51
N GLY A 49 -24.22 -0.02 9.44
CA GLY A 49 -23.64 -0.12 8.11
C GLY A 49 -23.12 1.22 7.60
N ALA A 50 -22.42 1.22 6.46
CA ALA A 50 -21.90 2.43 5.85
C ALA A 50 -23.01 3.45 5.58
N LYS A 51 -22.67 4.73 5.71
CA LYS A 51 -23.62 5.85 5.56
C LYS A 51 -24.39 5.80 4.25
N HIS A 52 -23.68 5.64 3.14
CA HIS A 52 -24.29 5.53 1.81
C HIS A 52 -24.66 4.08 1.51
N TYR A 53 -25.89 3.85 1.04
CA TYR A 53 -26.38 2.50 0.78
C TYR A 53 -25.60 1.78 -0.32
N SER A 54 -25.21 2.50 -1.38
CA SER A 54 -24.38 1.93 -2.46
C SER A 54 -23.01 1.48 -1.96
N VAL A 55 -22.38 2.25 -1.06
CA VAL A 55 -21.11 1.87 -0.41
C VAL A 55 -21.33 0.66 0.49
N HIS A 56 -22.40 0.64 1.28
CA HIS A 56 -22.70 -0.51 2.14
C HIS A 56 -22.84 -1.82 1.34
N LEU A 57 -23.57 -1.78 0.22
CA LEU A 57 -23.71 -2.96 -0.65
C LEU A 57 -22.40 -3.36 -1.32
N ALA A 58 -21.64 -2.41 -1.83
CA ALA A 58 -20.38 -2.69 -2.48
C ALA A 58 -19.33 -3.24 -1.51
N HIS A 59 -19.20 -2.63 -0.33
CA HIS A 59 -18.34 -3.13 0.74
C HIS A 59 -18.77 -4.51 1.20
N ALA A 60 -20.08 -4.78 1.33
CA ALA A 60 -20.56 -6.11 1.63
C ALA A 60 -20.17 -7.13 0.54
N LEU A 61 -20.29 -6.77 -0.74
CA LEU A 61 -19.88 -7.63 -1.85
C LEU A 61 -18.36 -7.92 -1.82
N VAL A 62 -17.53 -6.87 -1.69
CA VAL A 62 -16.08 -7.00 -1.61
C VAL A 62 -15.70 -7.89 -0.42
N ARG A 63 -16.29 -7.66 0.74
CA ARG A 63 -16.08 -8.47 1.95
C ARG A 63 -16.46 -9.93 1.73
N THR A 64 -17.61 -10.19 1.12
CA THR A 64 -18.05 -11.57 0.81
C THR A 64 -17.12 -12.24 -0.19
N LEU A 65 -16.63 -11.53 -1.21
CA LEU A 65 -15.65 -12.08 -2.17
C LEU A 65 -14.33 -12.42 -1.47
N ASN A 66 -13.80 -11.51 -0.65
CA ASN A 66 -12.59 -11.72 0.15
C ASN A 66 -12.72 -12.92 1.09
N ASP A 67 -13.92 -13.17 1.62
CA ASP A 67 -14.20 -14.27 2.54
C ASP A 67 -14.41 -15.63 1.85
N THR A 68 -14.69 -15.64 0.55
CA THR A 68 -15.17 -16.84 -0.16
C THR A 68 -14.21 -17.33 -1.23
N LEU A 69 -13.49 -16.43 -1.88
CA LEU A 69 -12.50 -16.79 -2.88
C LEU A 69 -11.21 -17.26 -2.21
N THR A 70 -10.60 -18.31 -2.76
CA THR A 70 -9.22 -18.65 -2.41
C THR A 70 -8.26 -17.61 -3.00
N THR A 71 -7.06 -17.44 -2.43
CA THR A 71 -6.04 -16.54 -2.98
C THR A 71 -5.78 -16.83 -4.46
N ARG A 72 -5.69 -18.10 -4.84
CA ARG A 72 -5.49 -18.54 -6.24
C ARG A 72 -6.66 -18.14 -7.14
N GLN A 73 -7.90 -18.31 -6.70
CA GLN A 73 -9.08 -17.85 -7.45
C GLN A 73 -9.09 -16.34 -7.62
N TYR A 74 -8.70 -15.61 -6.58
CA TYR A 74 -8.73 -14.15 -6.62
C TYR A 74 -7.61 -13.59 -7.51
N GLN A 75 -6.42 -14.18 -7.46
CA GLN A 75 -5.31 -13.90 -8.39
C GLN A 75 -5.60 -14.33 -9.83
N TYR A 76 -6.46 -15.32 -10.06
CA TYR A 76 -6.93 -15.64 -11.42
C TYR A 76 -7.85 -14.54 -11.98
N LEU A 77 -8.67 -13.90 -11.14
CA LEU A 77 -9.56 -12.82 -11.55
C LEU A 77 -8.84 -11.48 -11.73
N LEU A 78 -7.72 -11.28 -11.04
CA LEU A 78 -6.94 -10.04 -11.07
C LEU A 78 -5.67 -10.23 -11.91
N PRO A 79 -5.56 -9.62 -13.10
CA PRO A 79 -4.33 -9.70 -13.88
C PRO A 79 -3.12 -9.22 -13.06
N PRO A 80 -1.91 -9.75 -13.33
CA PRO A 80 -0.68 -9.22 -12.76
C PRO A 80 -0.57 -7.71 -12.92
N THR A 81 -0.08 -7.02 -11.90
CA THR A 81 0.05 -5.55 -11.87
C THR A 81 0.69 -4.97 -13.14
N TYR A 82 1.75 -5.60 -13.68
CA TYR A 82 2.41 -5.12 -14.88
C TYR A 82 1.50 -5.14 -16.13
N GLN A 83 0.66 -6.18 -16.28
CA GLN A 83 -0.30 -6.26 -17.38
C GLN A 83 -1.39 -5.19 -17.25
N THR A 84 -1.90 -5.00 -16.03
CA THR A 84 -2.86 -3.93 -15.74
C THR A 84 -2.25 -2.56 -16.05
N TYR A 85 -1.00 -2.31 -15.64
CA TYR A 85 -0.28 -1.07 -15.91
C TYR A 85 -0.10 -0.82 -17.41
N GLU A 86 0.35 -1.81 -18.19
CA GLU A 86 0.50 -1.69 -19.65
C GLU A 86 -0.83 -1.38 -20.34
N ALA A 87 -1.90 -2.08 -19.94
CA ALA A 87 -3.24 -1.84 -20.46
C ALA A 87 -3.75 -0.44 -20.07
N TYR A 88 -3.47 0.01 -18.86
CA TYR A 88 -3.81 1.35 -18.36
C TYR A 88 -3.05 2.44 -19.11
N ALA A 89 -1.75 2.26 -19.34
CA ALA A 89 -0.90 3.17 -20.12
C ALA A 89 -1.43 3.33 -21.56
N LYS A 90 -1.80 2.22 -22.21
CA LYS A 90 -2.44 2.24 -23.52
C LYS A 90 -3.76 3.03 -23.52
N ARG A 91 -4.61 2.86 -22.49
CA ARG A 91 -5.88 3.61 -22.36
C ARG A 91 -5.66 5.11 -22.11
N LYS A 92 -4.68 5.46 -21.27
CA LYS A 92 -4.33 6.86 -20.95
C LYS A 92 -3.40 7.51 -21.97
N LYS A 93 -2.96 6.74 -22.98
CA LYS A 93 -2.11 7.18 -24.09
C LYS A 93 -0.75 7.72 -23.64
N PHE A 94 -0.12 7.05 -22.68
CA PHE A 94 1.29 7.29 -22.34
C PHE A 94 2.12 6.02 -22.58
N GLN A 95 3.42 6.19 -22.81
CA GLN A 95 4.33 5.07 -23.01
C GLN A 95 4.59 4.37 -21.67
N PRO A 96 4.26 3.06 -21.51
CA PRO A 96 4.59 2.35 -20.28
C PRO A 96 6.11 2.23 -20.11
N GLU A 97 6.57 2.48 -18.88
CA GLU A 97 7.95 2.34 -18.45
C GLU A 97 8.01 1.49 -17.18
N THR A 98 8.44 0.24 -17.36
CA THR A 98 8.62 -0.73 -16.27
C THR A 98 10.11 -1.00 -16.06
N VAL A 99 10.55 -0.89 -14.82
CA VAL A 99 11.89 -1.24 -14.36
C VAL A 99 11.82 -2.61 -13.68
N ARG A 100 12.68 -3.53 -14.09
CA ARG A 100 12.86 -4.81 -13.38
C ARG A 100 13.91 -4.60 -12.29
N LEU A 101 13.65 -5.15 -11.11
CA LEU A 101 14.53 -5.07 -9.95
C LEU A 101 15.32 -6.39 -9.89
N PRO A 102 16.60 -6.42 -10.33
CA PRO A 102 17.32 -7.66 -10.60
C PRO A 102 17.74 -8.45 -9.35
N ARG A 103 17.97 -7.82 -8.20
CA ARG A 103 18.57 -8.45 -7.02
C ARG A 103 17.61 -9.39 -6.31
N TYR A 104 16.40 -8.92 -6.00
CA TYR A 104 15.38 -9.69 -5.28
C TYR A 104 14.15 -10.00 -6.14
N GLY A 105 14.17 -9.58 -7.41
CA GLY A 105 13.02 -9.64 -8.29
C GLY A 105 12.02 -8.52 -8.02
N GLY A 106 10.87 -8.58 -8.70
CA GLY A 106 9.87 -7.52 -8.64
C GLY A 106 10.09 -6.45 -9.70
N MET A 107 9.17 -5.49 -9.72
CA MET A 107 9.10 -4.45 -10.75
C MET A 107 8.69 -3.12 -10.15
N GLY A 108 9.07 -2.03 -10.80
CA GLY A 108 8.52 -0.71 -10.58
C GLY A 108 8.00 -0.09 -11.88
N HIS A 109 6.91 0.66 -11.78
CA HIS A 109 6.21 1.24 -12.93
C HIS A 109 6.16 2.77 -12.79
N TRP A 110 6.67 3.50 -13.77
CA TRP A 110 6.63 4.96 -13.74
C TRP A 110 5.26 5.50 -14.17
N LEU A 111 4.70 6.41 -13.39
CA LEU A 111 3.57 7.26 -13.78
C LEU A 111 3.97 8.73 -13.70
N GLY A 112 3.53 9.52 -14.68
CA GLY A 112 3.95 10.92 -14.80
C GLY A 112 5.31 11.07 -15.49
N SER A 113 5.88 12.27 -15.47
CA SER A 113 7.17 12.53 -16.11
C SER A 113 8.33 12.08 -15.23
N LYS A 114 9.26 11.27 -15.74
CA LYS A 114 10.49 10.90 -15.00
C LYS A 114 11.45 12.07 -14.77
N THR A 115 11.28 13.16 -15.52
CA THR A 115 11.99 14.41 -15.26
C THR A 115 11.34 15.23 -14.15
N ALA A 116 10.28 14.70 -13.52
CA ALA A 116 9.64 15.38 -12.41
C ALA A 116 10.65 15.60 -11.30
N LYS A 117 10.62 16.77 -10.67
CA LYS A 117 11.53 17.06 -9.56
C LYS A 117 11.34 16.11 -8.38
N ASN A 118 10.10 15.72 -8.08
CA ASN A 118 9.77 14.86 -6.94
C ASN A 118 9.26 13.51 -7.44
N VAL A 119 9.52 12.46 -6.66
CA VAL A 119 9.01 11.12 -6.90
C VAL A 119 8.34 10.57 -5.65
N LEU A 120 7.19 9.95 -5.84
CA LEU A 120 6.53 9.13 -4.84
C LEU A 120 6.81 7.66 -5.13
N PHE A 121 7.58 7.01 -4.26
CA PHE A 121 7.57 5.56 -4.11
C PHE A 121 6.18 5.14 -3.61
N SER A 122 5.43 4.35 -4.37
CA SER A 122 4.09 3.90 -3.99
C SER A 122 4.01 2.38 -3.99
N ALA A 123 3.85 1.76 -2.82
CA ALA A 123 3.56 0.34 -2.69
C ALA A 123 2.05 0.11 -2.55
N LYS A 124 1.50 -0.81 -3.34
CA LYS A 124 0.06 -1.14 -3.30
C LYS A 124 -0.33 -1.91 -2.04
N GLY A 125 -1.58 -1.82 -1.63
CA GLY A 125 -2.21 -2.73 -0.69
C GLY A 125 -2.60 -4.09 -1.26
N GLY A 126 -3.72 -4.62 -0.75
CA GLY A 126 -4.28 -5.92 -1.18
C GLY A 126 -3.73 -7.11 -0.41
N GLY A 127 -3.46 -6.96 0.89
CA GLY A 127 -3.12 -8.05 1.81
C GLY A 127 -1.88 -8.87 1.41
N PHE A 128 -0.93 -8.27 0.70
CA PHE A 128 0.21 -8.95 0.05
C PHE A 128 -0.16 -10.02 -1.01
N ALA A 129 -1.45 -10.30 -1.21
CA ALA A 129 -1.95 -11.39 -2.04
C ALA A 129 -2.60 -10.91 -3.36
N LEU A 130 -2.98 -9.64 -3.49
CA LEU A 130 -3.79 -9.15 -4.61
C LEU A 130 -3.05 -8.13 -5.48
N SER A 131 -3.17 -8.24 -6.80
CA SER A 131 -2.60 -7.28 -7.77
C SER A 131 -3.24 -5.89 -7.67
N ALA A 132 -2.50 -4.88 -8.13
CA ALA A 132 -3.11 -3.57 -8.36
C ALA A 132 -3.98 -3.61 -9.63
N ASN A 133 -5.17 -3.01 -9.52
CA ASN A 133 -6.11 -2.81 -10.60
C ASN A 133 -6.12 -1.32 -11.05
N ASP A 134 -6.97 -0.98 -12.02
CA ASP A 134 -7.14 0.38 -12.55
C ASP A 134 -7.38 1.45 -11.48
N LEU A 135 -8.03 1.11 -10.37
CA LEU A 135 -8.38 2.09 -9.33
C LEU A 135 -7.12 2.65 -8.64
N TYR A 136 -6.07 1.83 -8.49
CA TYR A 136 -4.78 2.26 -7.95
C TYR A 136 -4.08 3.23 -8.90
N PHE A 137 -4.05 2.91 -10.20
CA PHE A 137 -3.42 3.78 -11.19
C PHE A 137 -4.22 5.07 -11.41
N ASP A 138 -5.55 5.02 -11.37
CA ASP A 138 -6.41 6.20 -11.39
C ASP A 138 -6.20 7.08 -10.15
N PHE A 139 -5.98 6.49 -8.98
CA PHE A 139 -5.64 7.24 -7.75
C PHE A 139 -4.30 7.98 -7.89
N CYS A 140 -3.25 7.27 -8.32
CA CYS A 140 -1.92 7.87 -8.55
C CYS A 140 -1.98 8.96 -9.62
N TRP A 141 -2.66 8.68 -10.75
CA TRP A 141 -2.81 9.63 -11.84
C TRP A 141 -3.58 10.89 -11.43
N ASP A 142 -4.68 10.74 -10.69
CA ASP A 142 -5.42 11.90 -10.18
C ASP A 142 -4.58 12.74 -9.22
N LEU A 143 -3.72 12.12 -8.40
CA LEU A 143 -2.79 12.84 -7.53
C LEU A 143 -1.78 13.66 -8.36
N ILE A 144 -1.11 13.02 -9.32
CA ILE A 144 -0.16 13.67 -10.24
C ILE A 144 -0.84 14.86 -10.95
N GLN A 145 -2.00 14.63 -11.56
CA GLN A 145 -2.71 15.68 -12.31
C GLN A 145 -3.21 16.82 -11.41
N SER A 146 -3.65 16.51 -10.19
CA SER A 146 -4.10 17.55 -9.24
C SER A 146 -2.94 18.43 -8.81
N LEU A 147 -1.78 17.83 -8.51
CA LEU A 147 -0.58 18.55 -8.11
C LEU A 147 -0.01 19.37 -9.28
N HIS A 148 0.04 18.79 -10.49
CA HIS A 148 0.45 19.51 -11.69
C HIS A 148 -0.46 20.72 -11.97
N ALA A 149 -1.78 20.58 -11.83
CA ALA A 149 -2.70 21.71 -11.96
C ALA A 149 -2.49 22.80 -10.90
N ALA A 150 -1.98 22.43 -9.72
CA ALA A 150 -1.55 23.37 -8.68
C ALA A 150 -0.11 23.89 -8.88
N GLY A 151 0.50 23.57 -10.03
CA GLY A 151 1.86 24.00 -10.39
C GLY A 151 2.97 23.14 -9.81
N HIS A 152 2.68 22.01 -9.18
CA HIS A 152 3.67 21.10 -8.58
C HIS A 152 4.02 19.93 -9.47
N ASP A 153 5.28 19.50 -9.42
CA ASP A 153 5.76 18.39 -10.23
C ASP A 153 6.00 17.16 -9.36
N LEU A 154 5.31 16.07 -9.72
CA LEU A 154 5.38 14.78 -9.04
C LEU A 154 5.28 13.65 -10.07
N SER A 155 6.20 12.70 -9.97
CA SER A 155 6.09 11.38 -10.58
C SER A 155 5.79 10.32 -9.52
N VAL A 156 5.28 9.17 -9.95
CA VAL A 156 5.07 8.02 -9.08
C VAL A 156 5.88 6.86 -9.61
N PHE A 157 6.70 6.26 -8.74
CA PHE A 157 7.30 4.96 -8.96
C PHE A 157 6.47 3.90 -8.22
N PHE A 158 5.58 3.25 -8.95
CA PHE A 158 4.62 2.29 -8.39
C PHE A 158 5.24 0.89 -8.31
N VAL A 159 5.44 0.38 -7.11
CA VAL A 159 6.14 -0.87 -6.87
C VAL A 159 5.18 -2.06 -6.95
N SER A 160 5.53 -3.01 -7.80
CA SER A 160 4.88 -4.32 -7.93
C SER A 160 5.78 -5.40 -7.34
N TYR A 161 5.68 -5.59 -6.03
CA TYR A 161 6.31 -6.70 -5.32
C TYR A 161 5.60 -8.04 -5.59
N THR A 162 6.31 -9.15 -5.42
CA THR A 162 5.78 -10.52 -5.61
C THR A 162 4.71 -10.83 -4.57
N LEU A 163 3.59 -11.39 -5.03
CA LEU A 163 2.46 -11.69 -4.16
C LEU A 163 2.64 -13.03 -3.47
N THR A 164 2.08 -13.13 -2.28
CA THR A 164 1.88 -14.39 -1.59
C THR A 164 0.85 -15.26 -2.34
N PRO A 165 1.00 -16.60 -2.41
CA PRO A 165 2.03 -17.42 -1.77
C PRO A 165 3.33 -17.59 -2.58
N HIS A 166 3.44 -16.97 -3.76
CA HIS A 166 4.62 -17.07 -4.62
C HIS A 166 5.88 -16.44 -3.99
N ALA A 167 5.69 -15.51 -3.06
CA ALA A 167 6.71 -15.08 -2.13
C ALA A 167 6.11 -14.80 -0.74
N ILE A 168 6.93 -14.94 0.29
CA ILE A 168 6.56 -14.71 1.69
C ILE A 168 7.48 -13.64 2.29
N TYR A 169 7.13 -13.13 3.47
CA TYR A 169 8.00 -12.23 4.22
C TYR A 169 9.41 -12.84 4.44
N PRO A 170 10.51 -12.10 4.23
CA PRO A 170 10.62 -10.66 3.92
C PRO A 170 10.85 -10.31 2.44
N THR A 171 10.52 -11.17 1.48
CA THR A 171 10.80 -10.91 0.04
C THR A 171 10.18 -9.60 -0.44
N GLN A 172 8.94 -9.29 -0.07
CA GLN A 172 8.28 -8.03 -0.47
C GLN A 172 9.04 -6.80 0.06
N LEU A 173 9.57 -6.88 1.29
CA LEU A 173 10.40 -5.83 1.86
C LEU A 173 11.72 -5.70 1.09
N LYS A 174 12.40 -6.81 0.81
CA LYS A 174 13.65 -6.85 0.00
C LYS A 174 13.47 -6.14 -1.34
N GLN A 175 12.40 -6.46 -2.06
CA GLN A 175 12.07 -5.84 -3.36
C GLN A 175 11.73 -4.35 -3.23
N CYS A 176 11.05 -3.95 -2.16
CA CYS A 176 10.73 -2.54 -1.90
C CYS A 176 11.97 -1.72 -1.52
N VAL A 177 12.91 -2.29 -0.75
CA VAL A 177 14.22 -1.66 -0.47
C VAL A 177 15.01 -1.48 -1.76
N GLU A 178 15.01 -2.49 -2.64
CA GLU A 178 15.65 -2.40 -3.95
C GLU A 178 15.01 -1.35 -4.86
N ALA A 179 13.68 -1.23 -4.86
CA ALA A 179 12.98 -0.17 -5.57
C ALA A 179 13.40 1.23 -5.07
N LEU A 180 13.54 1.43 -3.75
CA LEU A 180 14.03 2.71 -3.22
C LEU A 180 15.51 2.95 -3.60
N ARG A 181 16.34 1.90 -3.60
CA ARG A 181 17.75 1.98 -4.06
C ARG A 181 17.81 2.43 -5.52
N TYR A 182 17.00 1.83 -6.39
CA TYR A 182 16.88 2.22 -7.80
C TYR A 182 16.53 3.70 -7.94
N ILE A 183 15.52 4.19 -7.20
CA ILE A 183 15.10 5.60 -7.25
C ILE A 183 16.27 6.54 -6.89
N LEU A 184 17.00 6.22 -5.83
CA LEU A 184 18.06 7.07 -5.29
C LEU A 184 19.35 7.01 -6.11
N ARG A 185 19.74 5.83 -6.59
CA ARG A 185 21.06 5.58 -7.19
C ARG A 185 21.04 5.60 -8.71
N GLU A 186 20.05 4.96 -9.32
CA GLU A 186 19.98 4.79 -10.77
C GLU A 186 19.11 5.88 -11.43
N ALA A 187 17.95 6.17 -10.84
CA ALA A 187 17.10 7.26 -11.31
C ALA A 187 17.59 8.64 -10.85
N GLY A 188 18.54 8.68 -9.90
CA GLY A 188 19.28 9.89 -9.52
C GLY A 188 18.47 10.92 -8.71
N PHE A 189 17.39 10.50 -8.05
CA PHE A 189 16.65 11.40 -7.16
C PHE A 189 17.40 11.61 -5.85
N SER A 190 17.59 12.86 -5.45
CA SER A 190 18.06 13.17 -4.10
C SER A 190 17.05 12.72 -3.04
N PRO A 191 17.47 12.22 -1.86
CA PRO A 191 16.57 11.73 -0.82
C PRO A 191 15.44 12.72 -0.48
N GLU A 192 15.74 14.00 -0.36
CA GLU A 192 14.75 15.02 -0.04
C GLU A 192 13.60 15.04 -1.06
N ASN A 193 13.83 14.73 -2.32
CA ASN A 193 12.83 14.72 -3.39
C ASN A 193 12.04 13.40 -3.50
N VAL A 194 12.35 12.41 -2.65
CA VAL A 194 11.69 11.11 -2.61
C VAL A 194 10.69 11.05 -1.46
N PHE A 195 9.44 10.70 -1.76
CA PHE A 195 8.40 10.44 -0.78
C PHE A 195 8.09 8.94 -0.76
N LEU A 196 7.88 8.38 0.42
CA LEU A 196 7.36 7.02 0.57
C LEU A 196 5.84 7.07 0.70
N GLY A 197 5.18 6.03 0.21
CA GLY A 197 3.73 5.93 0.30
C GLY A 197 3.22 4.54 0.04
N GLY A 198 2.03 4.30 0.57
CA GLY A 198 1.27 3.10 0.28
C GLY A 198 -0.06 3.07 1.00
N ASP A 199 -0.83 2.04 0.72
CA ASP A 199 -2.10 1.75 1.38
C ASP A 199 -2.09 0.35 1.99
N SER A 200 -2.77 0.13 3.12
CA SER A 200 -2.94 -1.23 3.68
C SER A 200 -1.60 -1.97 3.86
N ALA A 201 -1.46 -3.17 3.28
CA ALA A 201 -0.22 -3.93 3.18
C ALA A 201 0.95 -3.16 2.51
N GLY A 202 0.65 -2.27 1.56
CA GLY A 202 1.62 -1.38 0.92
C GLY A 202 2.17 -0.32 1.86
N ALA A 203 1.31 0.24 2.71
CA ALA A 203 1.75 1.15 3.76
C ALA A 203 2.57 0.42 4.84
N ASN A 204 2.22 -0.84 5.15
CA ASN A 204 3.03 -1.70 6.01
C ASN A 204 4.47 -1.85 5.46
N VAL A 205 4.62 -2.27 4.20
CA VAL A 205 5.98 -2.43 3.64
C VAL A 205 6.70 -1.09 3.46
N ALA A 206 5.99 0.02 3.20
CA ALA A 206 6.60 1.36 3.17
C ALA A 206 7.17 1.77 4.54
N LEU A 207 6.48 1.47 5.64
CA LEU A 207 6.97 1.66 7.01
C LEU A 207 8.19 0.78 7.29
N ALA A 208 8.16 -0.46 6.85
CA ALA A 208 9.29 -1.39 7.00
C ALA A 208 10.52 -0.94 6.21
N VAL A 209 10.34 -0.41 4.99
CA VAL A 209 11.42 0.24 4.21
C VAL A 209 11.99 1.43 4.98
N LEU A 210 11.12 2.30 5.53
CA LEU A 210 11.56 3.45 6.32
C LEU A 210 12.41 3.02 7.52
N LEU A 211 12.00 2.01 8.26
CA LEU A 211 12.78 1.46 9.38
C LEU A 211 14.13 0.92 8.90
N HIS A 212 14.13 0.16 7.81
CA HIS A 212 15.33 -0.44 7.22
C HIS A 212 16.39 0.61 6.84
N VAL A 213 15.99 1.66 6.10
CA VAL A 213 16.93 2.69 5.63
C VAL A 213 17.28 3.75 6.68
N SER A 214 16.55 3.76 7.79
CA SER A 214 16.84 4.62 8.94
C SER A 214 17.87 3.93 9.84
N HIS A 215 17.51 3.58 11.07
CA HIS A 215 18.45 3.05 12.07
C HIS A 215 18.20 1.57 12.40
N HIS A 216 17.25 0.92 11.72
CA HIS A 216 16.80 -0.44 12.03
C HIS A 216 16.85 -1.31 10.77
N PRO A 217 18.06 -1.62 10.26
CA PRO A 217 18.21 -2.45 9.08
C PRO A 217 17.75 -3.88 9.37
N HIS A 218 16.90 -4.40 8.49
CA HIS A 218 16.47 -5.80 8.54
C HIS A 218 17.66 -6.78 8.40
N PRO A 219 17.91 -7.69 9.36
CA PRO A 219 19.08 -8.58 9.37
C PRO A 219 19.29 -9.42 8.11
N GLU A 220 18.24 -10.00 7.54
CA GLU A 220 18.39 -10.80 6.31
C GLU A 220 18.78 -9.96 5.09
N ILE A 221 18.41 -8.68 5.05
CA ILE A 221 18.79 -7.82 3.92
C ILE A 221 20.26 -7.45 4.05
N ILE A 222 20.73 -7.15 5.27
CA ILE A 222 22.15 -6.90 5.54
C ILE A 222 23.00 -8.14 5.26
N ALA A 223 22.52 -9.34 5.63
CA ALA A 223 23.21 -10.59 5.32
C ALA A 223 23.34 -10.80 3.81
N ASP A 224 22.25 -10.62 3.05
CA ASP A 224 22.25 -10.72 1.59
C ASP A 224 23.18 -9.66 0.94
N GLU A 225 23.26 -8.45 1.50
CA GLU A 225 24.15 -7.37 1.04
C GLU A 225 25.62 -7.61 1.35
N ALA A 226 25.93 -8.25 2.48
CA ALA A 226 27.31 -8.53 2.88
C ALA A 226 27.96 -9.68 2.08
N ASP A 227 27.17 -10.66 1.64
CA ASP A 227 27.66 -11.79 0.82
C ASP A 227 28.03 -11.35 -0.61
N ASP A 228 27.47 -10.23 -1.07
CA ASP A 228 27.73 -9.66 -2.39
C ASP A 228 29.01 -8.80 -2.39
N SER A 229 30.15 -9.47 -2.19
CA SER A 229 31.51 -8.89 -2.08
C SER A 229 31.96 -7.99 -3.25
N LYS A 230 31.14 -7.83 -4.29
CA LYS A 230 31.41 -7.03 -5.49
C LYS A 230 30.71 -5.67 -5.51
N ASP A 231 29.75 -5.42 -4.63
CA ASP A 231 28.99 -4.16 -4.61
C ASP A 231 29.10 -3.47 -3.24
N GLN A 232 30.22 -2.77 -3.03
CA GLN A 232 30.45 -1.99 -1.79
C GLN A 232 29.43 -0.84 -1.61
N ASP A 233 28.62 -0.51 -2.61
CA ASP A 233 27.56 0.52 -2.57
C ASP A 233 26.14 -0.12 -2.51
N ALA A 234 26.05 -1.44 -2.30
CA ALA A 234 24.77 -2.17 -2.23
C ALA A 234 23.92 -1.75 -1.02
N ARG A 235 24.56 -1.36 0.08
CA ARG A 235 23.85 -1.05 1.33
C ARG A 235 23.12 0.28 1.21
N LEU A 236 21.80 0.21 1.30
CA LEU A 236 20.96 1.41 1.34
C LEU A 236 20.74 1.85 2.80
N ASP A 237 21.67 2.66 3.31
CA ASP A 237 21.62 3.18 4.68
C ASP A 237 21.69 4.72 4.67
N LEU A 238 20.54 5.36 4.86
CA LEU A 238 20.46 6.83 4.95
C LEU A 238 20.94 7.35 6.31
N SER A 239 21.17 6.47 7.29
CA SER A 239 21.69 6.88 8.60
C SER A 239 23.21 7.04 8.62
N LEU A 240 23.94 6.22 7.86
CA LEU A 240 25.41 6.21 7.86
C LEU A 240 26.04 7.34 7.05
N SER A 241 25.30 7.89 6.08
CA SER A 241 25.79 8.99 5.24
C SER A 241 25.80 10.34 5.94
N ALA A 242 25.23 10.44 7.15
CA ALA A 242 25.18 11.65 7.95
C ALA A 242 26.47 11.85 8.76
N SER A 243 27.52 12.38 8.13
CA SER A 243 28.65 13.03 8.86
C SER A 243 28.31 14.47 9.28
N GLY A 244 27.04 14.72 9.61
CA GLY A 244 26.48 15.98 10.08
C GLY A 244 24.95 15.97 9.94
N ASP A 245 24.25 16.82 10.70
CA ASP A 245 22.82 17.14 10.60
C ASP A 245 22.47 17.86 9.28
N ASN A 246 23.06 17.42 8.16
CA ASN A 246 22.73 17.97 6.87
C ASN A 246 21.45 17.31 6.34
N ASP A 247 20.56 18.18 5.89
CA ASP A 247 19.19 17.91 5.51
C ASP A 247 19.06 17.01 4.26
N SER A 248 20.19 16.73 3.59
CA SER A 248 20.33 15.96 2.34
C SER A 248 20.07 14.45 2.45
N TYR A 249 19.85 13.92 3.66
CA TYR A 249 19.65 12.48 3.89
C TYR A 249 18.27 12.11 4.41
N TYR A 250 17.36 13.07 4.51
CA TYR A 250 15.97 12.81 4.89
C TYR A 250 15.09 12.71 3.65
N LEU A 251 14.32 11.62 3.57
CA LEU A 251 13.24 11.50 2.61
C LEU A 251 12.22 12.63 2.82
N GLY A 252 11.59 13.05 1.72
CA GLY A 252 10.67 14.19 1.76
C GLY A 252 9.45 13.99 2.65
N GLY A 253 9.02 12.74 2.81
CA GLY A 253 8.03 12.34 3.78
C GLY A 253 7.54 10.93 3.52
N ILE A 254 6.67 10.46 4.40
CA ILE A 254 5.91 9.22 4.23
C ILE A 254 4.42 9.49 4.42
N PHE A 255 3.58 8.90 3.56
CA PHE A 255 2.16 8.79 3.85
C PHE A 255 1.71 7.32 3.94
N CYS A 256 0.79 7.05 4.85
CA CYS A 256 0.20 5.74 5.07
C CYS A 256 -1.33 5.85 5.01
N LEU A 257 -1.95 5.18 4.04
CA LEU A 257 -3.42 5.15 3.92
C LEU A 257 -3.98 3.82 4.44
N GLY A 258 -4.65 3.85 5.59
CA GLY A 258 -5.17 2.68 6.28
C GLY A 258 -4.10 1.61 6.49
N PRO A 259 -2.96 1.91 7.14
CA PRO A 259 -1.84 0.96 7.20
C PRO A 259 -2.19 -0.30 7.98
N TRP A 260 -1.78 -1.45 7.46
CA TRP A 260 -1.97 -2.74 8.14
C TRP A 260 -0.82 -2.99 9.12
N VAL A 261 -0.89 -2.39 10.31
CA VAL A 261 0.26 -2.26 11.23
C VAL A 261 0.47 -3.45 12.18
N ASP A 262 -0.52 -4.30 12.34
CA ASP A 262 -0.45 -5.54 13.11
C ASP A 262 -1.48 -6.56 12.61
N PHE A 263 -1.30 -7.80 13.02
CA PHE A 263 -2.18 -8.92 12.72
C PHE A 263 -3.04 -9.30 13.93
N ASN A 264 -3.43 -8.31 14.75
CA ASN A 264 -4.45 -8.49 15.78
C ASN A 264 -5.84 -8.17 15.23
N PHE A 265 -6.62 -9.22 14.98
CA PHE A 265 -7.94 -9.13 14.36
C PHE A 265 -9.10 -9.00 15.37
N ASP A 266 -8.81 -8.87 16.66
CA ASP A 266 -9.79 -8.82 17.75
C ASP A 266 -9.87 -7.43 18.41
N ARG A 267 -9.75 -6.39 17.60
CA ARG A 267 -9.71 -4.99 18.04
C ARG A 267 -11.09 -4.33 18.13
N PRO A 268 -11.26 -3.25 18.94
CA PRO A 268 -12.55 -2.57 19.08
C PRO A 268 -13.19 -2.12 17.76
N SER A 269 -12.39 -1.59 16.82
CA SER A 269 -12.90 -1.13 15.52
C SER A 269 -13.45 -2.25 14.65
N GLU A 270 -12.91 -3.47 14.71
CA GLU A 270 -13.49 -4.61 14.01
C GLU A 270 -14.93 -4.86 14.49
N LYS A 271 -15.16 -4.82 15.82
CA LYS A 271 -16.48 -5.07 16.41
C LYS A 271 -17.49 -4.00 16.00
N THR A 272 -17.08 -2.74 15.94
CA THR A 272 -17.97 -1.62 15.61
C THR A 272 -18.18 -1.43 14.10
N ASN A 273 -17.19 -1.79 13.27
CA ASN A 273 -17.15 -1.44 11.85
C ASN A 273 -17.28 -2.63 10.89
N ARG A 274 -17.32 -3.89 11.36
CA ARG A 274 -17.38 -5.11 10.52
C ARG A 274 -18.43 -5.12 9.41
N PHE A 275 -19.52 -4.37 9.55
CA PHE A 275 -20.59 -4.29 8.53
C PHE A 275 -20.56 -3.00 7.71
N LYS A 276 -19.65 -2.08 8.04
CA LYS A 276 -19.42 -0.83 7.31
C LYS A 276 -18.26 -0.98 6.34
N ASP A 277 -17.22 -1.70 6.73
CA ASP A 277 -15.97 -1.82 5.97
C ASP A 277 -16.00 -2.90 4.88
N CYS A 278 -15.14 -2.78 3.87
CA CYS A 278 -14.95 -3.76 2.80
C CYS A 278 -14.06 -4.94 3.20
N LEU A 279 -13.32 -4.84 4.31
CA LEU A 279 -12.53 -5.92 4.88
C LEU A 279 -13.32 -6.78 5.88
N SER A 280 -12.77 -7.94 6.21
CA SER A 280 -13.27 -8.84 7.25
C SER A 280 -12.10 -9.44 8.02
N LYS A 281 -12.34 -9.76 9.30
CA LYS A 281 -11.43 -10.55 10.14
C LYS A 281 -10.98 -11.85 9.44
N LYS A 282 -11.89 -12.53 8.73
CA LYS A 282 -11.60 -13.81 8.09
C LYS A 282 -10.59 -13.66 6.94
N SER A 283 -10.82 -12.69 6.06
CA SER A 283 -9.92 -12.45 4.92
C SER A 283 -8.55 -11.96 5.37
N GLU A 284 -8.52 -11.05 6.36
CA GLU A 284 -7.28 -10.55 6.93
C GLU A 284 -6.45 -11.66 7.59
N GLN A 285 -7.09 -12.54 8.37
CA GLN A 285 -6.43 -13.70 8.97
C GLN A 285 -5.82 -14.63 7.93
N ALA A 286 -6.52 -14.86 6.80
CA ALA A 286 -6.01 -15.68 5.72
C ALA A 286 -4.77 -15.05 5.08
N TRP A 287 -4.86 -13.78 4.68
CA TRP A 287 -3.75 -13.07 4.05
C TRP A 287 -2.52 -12.93 4.95
N ALA A 288 -2.71 -12.64 6.24
CA ALA A 288 -1.61 -12.54 7.19
C ALA A 288 -0.89 -13.89 7.33
N ARG A 289 -1.63 -15.00 7.46
CA ARG A 289 -1.05 -16.35 7.55
C ARG A 289 -0.24 -16.71 6.32
N GLU A 290 -0.74 -16.41 5.13
CA GLU A 290 -0.01 -16.70 3.90
C GLU A 290 1.23 -15.80 3.79
N TYR A 291 1.13 -14.52 4.17
CA TYR A 291 2.24 -13.55 4.10
C TYR A 291 3.39 -13.90 5.04
N VAL A 292 3.10 -14.12 6.33
CA VAL A 292 4.14 -14.47 7.31
C VAL A 292 4.57 -15.92 7.21
N ASN A 293 3.71 -16.81 6.71
CA ASN A 293 3.97 -18.24 6.49
C ASN A 293 4.73 -18.91 7.65
N GLY A 294 4.25 -18.71 8.88
CA GLY A 294 4.83 -19.28 10.10
C GLY A 294 5.98 -18.48 10.73
N ARG A 295 6.37 -17.35 10.15
CA ARG A 295 7.35 -16.43 10.76
C ARG A 295 6.74 -15.69 11.94
N ASN A 296 7.58 -15.39 12.94
CA ASN A 296 7.17 -14.65 14.12
C ASN A 296 6.88 -13.17 13.78
N PRO A 297 6.00 -12.51 14.56
CA PRO A 297 5.87 -11.06 14.54
C PRO A 297 7.21 -10.38 14.81
N ASP A 298 7.52 -9.35 14.02
CA ASP A 298 8.65 -8.46 14.23
C ASP A 298 8.29 -7.03 13.79
N GLY A 299 9.19 -6.07 14.04
CA GLY A 299 8.93 -4.65 13.76
C GLY A 299 8.82 -4.28 12.28
N TRP A 300 9.15 -5.18 11.35
CA TRP A 300 9.07 -4.92 9.91
C TRP A 300 7.84 -5.59 9.27
N ASN A 301 7.39 -6.75 9.74
CA ASN A 301 6.14 -7.37 9.27
C ASN A 301 4.90 -6.84 10.01
N GLU A 302 5.04 -6.45 11.27
CA GLU A 302 4.00 -5.82 12.10
C GLU A 302 4.58 -4.54 12.72
N PRO A 303 4.58 -3.39 12.01
CA PRO A 303 5.14 -2.14 12.49
C PRO A 303 4.68 -1.72 13.90
N ALA A 304 3.47 -2.10 14.33
CA ALA A 304 2.99 -1.82 15.68
C ALA A 304 3.66 -2.68 16.77
N VAL A 305 4.37 -3.76 16.43
CA VAL A 305 5.19 -4.54 17.37
C VAL A 305 6.54 -3.88 17.62
N ALA A 306 7.02 -3.02 16.71
CA ALA A 306 8.26 -2.27 16.91
C ALA A 306 8.22 -1.44 18.22
N PRO A 307 9.33 -1.39 18.98
CA PRO A 307 9.48 -0.46 20.09
C PRO A 307 9.22 0.98 19.65
N ALA A 308 8.67 1.82 20.53
CA ALA A 308 8.41 3.22 20.20
C ALA A 308 9.68 3.92 19.74
N GLU A 309 10.80 3.59 20.37
CA GLU A 309 12.16 4.10 20.12
C GLU A 309 12.62 3.93 18.69
N TRP A 310 12.11 2.93 17.96
CA TRP A 310 12.46 2.72 16.56
C TRP A 310 11.98 3.84 15.64
N TRP A 311 10.94 4.56 16.06
CA TRP A 311 10.37 5.68 15.33
C TRP A 311 11.10 7.00 15.61
N LYS A 312 12.03 7.02 16.58
CA LYS A 312 12.83 8.20 16.88
C LYS A 312 13.90 8.41 15.80
N GLY A 313 13.89 9.58 15.17
CA GLY A 313 14.91 9.94 14.18
C GLY A 313 14.80 9.18 12.85
N VAL A 314 13.64 8.59 12.54
CA VAL A 314 13.38 8.03 11.21
C VAL A 314 13.67 9.06 10.11
N ARG A 315 14.23 8.60 8.99
CA ARG A 315 14.78 9.45 7.93
C ARG A 315 13.72 9.98 6.97
N VAL A 316 12.67 10.58 7.52
CA VAL A 316 11.61 11.32 6.81
C VAL A 316 11.39 12.67 7.47
N ARG A 317 11.08 13.69 6.66
CA ARG A 317 10.79 15.04 7.18
C ARG A 317 9.37 15.14 7.73
N GLU A 318 8.44 14.47 7.06
CA GLU A 318 7.01 14.57 7.29
C GLU A 318 6.41 13.17 7.36
N PHE A 319 5.40 13.00 8.21
CA PHE A 319 4.75 11.71 8.44
C PHE A 319 3.24 11.92 8.49
N LEU A 320 2.52 11.30 7.55
CA LEU A 320 1.07 11.37 7.46
C LEU A 320 0.46 9.97 7.60
N ILE A 321 -0.44 9.79 8.56
CA ILE A 321 -1.30 8.61 8.67
C ILE A 321 -2.75 9.04 8.40
N LEU A 322 -3.40 8.32 7.48
CA LEU A 322 -4.79 8.52 7.10
C LEU A 322 -5.56 7.23 7.41
N ALA A 323 -6.73 7.33 8.03
CA ALA A 323 -7.62 6.20 8.25
C ALA A 323 -9.09 6.59 8.06
N GLY A 324 -9.94 5.61 7.75
CA GLY A 324 -11.39 5.81 7.73
C GLY A 324 -12.03 5.56 9.10
N SER A 325 -13.05 6.35 9.47
CA SER A 325 -13.79 6.14 10.74
C SER A 325 -14.59 4.82 10.74
N ASP A 326 -14.93 4.32 9.56
CA ASP A 326 -15.69 3.09 9.32
C ASP A 326 -14.77 1.91 8.97
N GLU A 327 -13.44 2.05 9.12
CA GLU A 327 -12.45 1.00 8.87
C GLU A 327 -12.29 0.06 10.08
N ILE A 328 -12.11 -1.24 9.85
CA ILE A 328 -11.93 -2.24 10.92
C ILE A 328 -10.54 -2.21 11.56
N LEU A 329 -9.54 -1.63 10.87
CA LEU A 329 -8.17 -1.45 11.38
C LEU A 329 -7.99 -0.20 12.24
N LEU A 330 -8.99 0.69 12.29
CA LEU A 330 -8.87 2.03 12.88
C LEU A 330 -8.25 2.06 14.27
N SER A 331 -8.64 1.16 15.17
CA SER A 331 -8.10 1.16 16.54
C SER A 331 -6.64 0.75 16.61
N GLY A 332 -6.19 -0.22 15.79
CA GLY A 332 -4.77 -0.57 15.70
C GLY A 332 -3.95 0.57 15.09
N ILE A 333 -4.50 1.22 14.04
CA ILE A 333 -3.88 2.41 13.44
C ILE A 333 -3.78 3.55 14.45
N GLY A 334 -4.80 3.77 15.29
CA GLY A 334 -4.80 4.80 16.33
C GLY A 334 -3.72 4.57 17.39
N GLU A 335 -3.65 3.36 17.96
CA GLU A 335 -2.61 2.98 18.91
C GLU A 335 -1.19 3.13 18.31
N PHE A 336 -1.04 2.74 17.04
CA PHE A 336 0.21 2.91 16.31
C PHE A 336 0.55 4.39 16.08
N ALA A 337 -0.42 5.21 15.68
CA ALA A 337 -0.20 6.64 15.47
C ALA A 337 0.22 7.34 16.75
N GLU A 338 -0.38 7.01 17.91
CA GLU A 338 0.02 7.53 19.22
C GLU A 338 1.46 7.12 19.56
N LYS A 339 1.83 5.85 19.33
CA LYS A 339 3.20 5.35 19.53
C LYS A 339 4.22 6.10 18.66
N VAL A 340 3.93 6.29 17.37
CA VAL A 340 4.85 7.01 16.48
C VAL A 340 4.92 8.47 16.87
N GLN A 341 3.78 9.10 17.21
CA GLN A 341 3.73 10.50 17.61
C GLN A 341 4.51 10.78 18.89
N SER A 342 4.63 9.81 19.81
CA SER A 342 5.46 9.96 21.02
C SER A 342 6.95 10.12 20.70
N MET A 343 7.42 9.62 19.55
CA MET A 343 8.81 9.75 19.09
C MET A 343 8.99 10.69 17.89
N PHE A 344 7.92 10.99 17.17
CA PHE A 344 7.87 11.90 16.03
C PHE A 344 6.69 12.88 16.20
N PRO A 345 6.83 13.94 17.02
CA PRO A 345 5.70 14.81 17.40
C PRO A 345 5.01 15.54 16.23
N ARG A 346 5.68 15.66 15.08
CA ARG A 346 5.13 16.29 13.86
C ARG A 346 4.24 15.36 13.03
N LEU A 347 4.03 14.12 13.47
CA LEU A 347 3.14 13.19 12.79
C LEU A 347 1.73 13.78 12.71
N THR A 348 1.15 13.77 11.51
CA THR A 348 -0.25 14.10 11.28
C THR A 348 -1.06 12.81 11.19
N PHE A 349 -2.01 12.63 12.09
CA PHE A 349 -2.99 11.54 12.02
C PHE A 349 -4.38 12.12 11.72
N PHE A 350 -4.99 11.68 10.62
CA PHE A 350 -6.30 12.16 10.20
C PHE A 350 -7.28 11.00 9.98
N ILE A 351 -8.50 11.16 10.52
CA ILE A 351 -9.58 10.18 10.40
C ILE A 351 -10.71 10.77 9.54
N GLY A 352 -10.87 10.23 8.33
CA GLY A 352 -11.97 10.58 7.43
C GLY A 352 -13.30 10.02 7.96
N GLN A 353 -14.27 10.90 8.19
CA GLN A 353 -15.59 10.49 8.68
C GLN A 353 -16.39 9.74 7.60
N ASP A 354 -17.06 8.65 8.00
CA ASP A 354 -17.87 7.78 7.14
C ASP A 354 -17.07 7.09 6.00
N GLU A 355 -15.75 7.00 6.13
CA GLU A 355 -14.85 6.35 5.17
C GLU A 355 -14.45 4.96 5.69
N GLY A 356 -14.47 3.96 4.81
CA GLY A 356 -13.99 2.60 5.11
C GLY A 356 -12.52 2.43 4.74
N HIS A 357 -12.05 1.18 4.72
CA HIS A 357 -10.67 0.86 4.39
C HIS A 357 -10.28 1.40 3.01
N VAL A 358 -9.29 2.30 3.00
CA VAL A 358 -8.69 2.85 1.78
C VAL A 358 -9.76 3.41 0.82
N SER A 359 -10.78 4.10 1.36
CA SER A 359 -11.84 4.77 0.59
C SER A 359 -11.34 5.57 -0.63
N PRO A 360 -10.20 6.31 -0.57
CA PRO A 360 -9.65 6.99 -1.75
C PRO A 360 -9.39 6.11 -2.98
N ILE A 361 -9.27 4.79 -2.81
CA ILE A 361 -9.04 3.79 -3.87
C ILE A 361 -10.27 2.91 -4.05
N VAL A 362 -10.76 2.25 -2.98
CA VAL A 362 -11.84 1.26 -3.06
C VAL A 362 -13.15 1.88 -3.54
N ASP A 363 -13.54 3.03 -2.99
CA ASP A 363 -14.82 3.66 -3.33
C ASP A 363 -14.81 4.35 -4.71
N ARG A 364 -13.63 4.47 -5.35
CA ARG A 364 -13.52 5.10 -6.67
C ARG A 364 -14.35 4.40 -7.74
N GLY A 365 -14.48 3.07 -7.63
CA GLY A 365 -15.30 2.27 -8.56
C GLY A 365 -16.80 2.54 -8.43
N LEU A 366 -17.24 3.09 -7.30
CA LEU A 366 -18.65 3.38 -6.99
C LEU A 366 -19.01 4.84 -7.21
N PHE A 367 -18.04 5.72 -7.03
CA PHE A 367 -18.25 7.15 -6.94
C PHE A 367 -17.95 7.86 -8.25
N GLY A 368 -18.88 8.72 -8.67
CA GLY A 368 -18.61 9.73 -9.70
C GLY A 368 -17.66 10.81 -9.20
N LYS A 369 -17.19 11.69 -10.10
CA LYS A 369 -16.21 12.76 -9.78
C LYS A 369 -16.60 13.59 -8.55
N LYS A 370 -17.87 14.00 -8.42
CA LYS A 370 -18.38 14.81 -7.30
C LYS A 370 -18.33 14.07 -5.95
N GLN A 371 -18.56 12.75 -5.95
CA GLN A 371 -18.51 11.94 -4.73
C GLN A 371 -17.06 11.67 -4.32
N ARG A 372 -16.18 11.35 -5.28
CA ARG A 372 -14.74 11.18 -5.02
C ARG A 372 -14.11 12.46 -4.45
N ALA A 373 -14.56 13.62 -4.92
CA ALA A 373 -14.13 14.91 -4.39
C ALA A 373 -14.53 15.14 -2.91
N ARG A 374 -15.37 14.31 -2.30
CA ARG A 374 -15.78 14.41 -0.89
C ARG A 374 -15.04 13.44 0.03
N ILE A 375 -14.18 12.58 -0.51
CA ILE A 375 -13.34 11.69 0.29
C ILE A 375 -12.28 12.58 0.99
N GLN A 376 -12.41 12.74 2.30
CA GLN A 376 -11.63 13.62 3.14
C GLN A 376 -10.17 13.18 3.20
N THR A 377 -9.90 11.88 3.36
CA THR A 377 -8.51 11.38 3.36
C THR A 377 -7.79 11.68 2.04
N ALA A 378 -8.48 11.59 0.90
CA ALA A 378 -7.94 11.98 -0.40
C ALA A 378 -7.68 13.49 -0.51
N GLN A 379 -8.53 14.34 0.07
CA GLN A 379 -8.31 15.79 0.12
C GLN A 379 -7.10 16.13 0.99
N VAL A 380 -7.02 15.57 2.19
CA VAL A 380 -5.91 15.78 3.12
C VAL A 380 -4.59 15.36 2.49
N LEU A 381 -4.54 14.21 1.80
CA LEU A 381 -3.34 13.79 1.09
C LEU A 381 -2.88 14.81 0.03
N LYS A 382 -3.82 15.33 -0.78
CA LYS A 382 -3.50 16.33 -1.81
C LYS A 382 -2.99 17.62 -1.20
N THR A 383 -3.65 18.12 -0.14
CA THR A 383 -3.24 19.31 0.58
C THR A 383 -1.86 19.11 1.21
N TRP A 384 -1.64 17.96 1.85
CA TRP A 384 -0.35 17.61 2.44
C TRP A 384 0.77 17.67 1.40
N PHE A 385 0.62 17.01 0.25
CA PHE A 385 1.61 17.12 -0.83
C PHE A 385 1.78 18.56 -1.32
N ALA A 386 0.69 19.29 -1.61
CA ALA A 386 0.79 20.66 -2.11
C ALA A 386 1.59 21.57 -1.16
N GLU A 387 1.31 21.51 0.15
CA GLU A 387 2.02 22.31 1.16
C GLU A 387 3.53 21.98 1.20
N ARG A 388 3.90 20.70 1.11
CA ARG A 388 5.30 20.27 1.18
C ARG A 388 6.06 20.55 -0.11
N LEU A 389 5.39 20.52 -1.24
CA LEU A 389 5.99 20.87 -2.53
C LEU A 389 6.06 22.39 -2.74
N LEU A 390 5.18 23.19 -2.11
CA LEU A 390 5.25 24.65 -2.07
C LEU A 390 6.42 25.14 -1.20
N SER A 391 6.49 24.70 0.06
CA SER A 391 7.48 25.20 1.03
C SER A 391 8.91 25.07 0.52
N ARG A 392 9.19 24.03 -0.27
CA ARG A 392 10.50 23.77 -0.89
C ARG A 392 10.85 24.72 -2.01
N ARG A 393 9.87 25.10 -2.85
CA ARG A 393 10.10 26.11 -3.88
C ARG A 393 10.45 27.46 -3.26
N SER A 394 9.79 27.82 -2.16
CA SER A 394 10.08 29.05 -1.44
C SER A 394 11.46 29.03 -0.78
N ALA A 395 11.91 27.89 -0.24
CA ALA A 395 13.25 27.74 0.32
C ALA A 395 14.35 27.91 -0.74
N GLU A 396 14.16 27.36 -1.94
CA GLU A 396 15.13 27.45 -3.05
C GLU A 396 15.13 28.80 -3.77
N ALA A 397 14.00 29.50 -3.81
CA ALA A 397 13.94 30.83 -4.41
C ALA A 397 14.55 31.93 -3.52
N GLY A 398 14.79 31.63 -2.23
CA GLY A 398 15.39 32.54 -1.26
C GLY A 398 16.87 32.30 -0.98
N SER A 399 17.47 31.24 -1.53
CA SER A 399 18.91 30.93 -1.53
C SER A 399 19.55 31.36 -2.85
#